data_AF-A0A2N2FDJ5-F1
#
_entry.id   AF-A0A2N2FDJ5-F1
#
_cell.length_a   1.000
_cell.length_b   1.000
_cell.length_c   1.000
_cell.angle_alpha   90.00
_cell.angle_beta   90.00
_cell.angle_gamma   90.00
#
_symmetry.space_group_name_H-M   'P 1'
#
loop_
_entity.id
_entity.type
_entity.pdbx_description
1 polymer ?
#
loop_
_entity_poly.entity_id
_entity_poly.type
_entity_poly.pdbx_seq_one_letter_code
_entity_poly.pdbx_strand_id
1 'polypeptide(L)'
;MAPPDIITSLREGDQGIIHAIDGGSALTSHLAGMGIVAGARFRIAQVSGGLIVVQVSGTRIALGQGEASKISVYKIDPADAVCEPPVEKEITVALIGQPNVGKSTIFNILTGLSQHVGNWPGKTVEKKEGEHRADNLLIRIIDLPGTYSLTSFSEEERVARDFIIREKPDLVILVLNAAALERSLYLLSEVLLLNRPVIAAINMLDVASGQGIQINMKTLQDELAIPVIPMVAKRNSGIKELVDQISAFAVGGVKIQPDGPEVSADHLQIYQEILRTVRPLIPEPYTAEWTAVKIMEGDPEATGLVEKLADKTAWKHVQSLLSKHEDALHAVVNGRYDWIEKVTRASMSRFKMGEVVLTDRIDHILTRPVFGIPILLAIMAFVFFLTYSIGVPLQTRLADLIQQFIAFCTPATSGWPAWLQGMLFNGVIGGAGSV
;
A
#
# COMPACT_ATOMS: atom_id res chain seq x y z
N MET A 1 -4.98 39.67 26.08
CA MET A 1 -4.07 38.52 25.96
C MET A 1 -2.74 38.93 26.52
N ALA A 2 -2.15 38.13 27.42
CA ALA A 2 -0.77 38.35 27.85
C ALA A 2 0.17 38.21 26.63
N PRO A 3 1.30 38.92 26.57
CA PRO A 3 2.30 38.73 25.52
C PRO A 3 2.83 37.28 25.54
N PRO A 4 3.18 36.69 24.38
CA PRO A 4 3.77 35.36 24.35
C PRO A 4 5.15 35.37 25.02
N ASP A 5 5.37 34.39 25.90
CA ASP A 5 6.66 34.13 26.54
C ASP A 5 7.54 33.25 25.65
N ILE A 6 8.83 33.13 25.98
CA ILE A 6 9.74 32.17 25.33
C ILE A 6 9.84 30.95 26.24
N ILE A 7 9.84 29.74 25.68
CA ILE A 7 9.84 28.49 26.47
C ILE A 7 11.02 28.39 27.46
N THR A 8 12.12 29.10 27.21
CA THR A 8 13.32 29.17 28.08
C THR A 8 13.09 29.96 29.38
N SER A 9 12.06 30.80 29.46
CA SER A 9 11.72 31.52 30.69
C SER A 9 10.89 30.70 31.68
N LEU A 10 10.43 29.51 31.26
CA LEU A 10 9.58 28.64 32.06
C LEU A 10 10.37 27.74 33.01
N ARG A 11 9.75 27.40 34.15
CA ARG A 11 10.33 26.56 35.20
C ARG A 11 9.79 25.14 35.10
N GLU A 12 10.50 24.20 35.75
CA GLU A 12 10.03 22.83 35.89
C GLU A 12 8.61 22.78 36.49
N GLY A 13 7.73 22.02 35.84
CA GLY A 13 6.32 21.92 36.20
C GLY A 13 5.39 22.88 35.46
N ASP A 14 5.91 23.95 34.84
CA ASP A 14 5.09 24.91 34.08
C ASP A 14 4.46 24.24 32.85
N GLN A 15 3.25 24.69 32.50
CA GLN A 15 2.48 24.20 31.34
C GLN A 15 2.09 25.35 30.42
N GLY A 16 1.83 25.06 29.15
CA GLY A 16 1.44 26.08 28.19
C GLY A 16 1.03 25.55 26.83
N ILE A 17 0.73 26.47 25.92
CA ILE A 17 0.49 26.20 24.49
C ILE A 17 1.61 26.86 23.68
N ILE A 18 2.14 26.14 22.69
CA ILE A 18 3.09 26.69 21.72
C ILE A 18 2.35 27.67 20.81
N HIS A 19 2.81 28.92 20.78
CA HIS A 19 2.26 29.96 19.93
C HIS A 19 2.87 29.93 18.53
N ALA A 20 4.20 30.00 18.43
CA ALA A 20 4.93 29.98 17.16
C ALA A 20 6.37 29.46 17.35
N ILE A 21 7.00 29.05 16.23
CA ILE A 21 8.37 28.51 16.20
C ILE A 21 9.20 29.30 15.18
N ASP A 22 10.10 30.14 15.68
CA ASP A 22 10.89 31.09 14.89
C ASP A 22 12.29 30.52 14.57
N GLY A 23 12.35 29.54 13.66
CA GLY A 23 13.59 28.81 13.35
C GLY A 23 13.85 28.44 11.89
N GLY A 24 13.03 28.92 10.96
CA GLY A 24 13.06 28.51 9.55
C GLY A 24 12.44 27.12 9.30
N SER A 25 12.13 26.82 8.03
CA SER A 25 11.35 25.62 7.66
C SER A 25 11.99 24.29 8.07
N ALA A 26 13.32 24.21 8.10
CA ALA A 26 14.04 23.00 8.51
C ALA A 26 13.84 22.69 10.00
N LEU A 27 13.99 23.69 10.89
CA LEU A 27 13.79 23.49 12.32
C LEU A 27 12.32 23.26 12.64
N THR A 28 11.42 24.03 12.02
CA THR A 28 9.97 23.85 12.20
C THR A 28 9.52 22.45 11.77
N SER A 29 10.04 21.92 10.65
CA SER A 29 9.72 20.56 10.20
C SER A 29 10.31 19.49 11.13
N HIS A 30 11.50 19.70 11.68
CA HIS A 30 12.12 18.77 12.63
C HIS A 30 11.34 18.71 13.95
N LEU A 31 11.02 19.89 14.51
CA LEU A 31 10.23 20.03 15.73
C LEU A 31 8.80 19.51 15.55
N ALA A 32 8.18 19.78 14.40
CA ALA A 32 6.87 19.23 14.04
C ALA A 32 6.88 17.70 13.96
N GLY A 33 7.96 17.11 13.43
CA GLY A 33 8.16 15.65 13.43
C GLY A 33 8.28 15.05 14.83
N MET A 34 8.61 15.86 15.85
CA MET A 34 8.62 15.46 17.26
C MET A 34 7.34 15.87 18.01
N GLY A 35 6.34 16.43 17.33
CA GLY A 35 5.06 16.83 17.92
C GLY A 35 5.03 18.26 18.47
N ILE A 36 6.11 19.04 18.35
CA ILE A 36 6.17 20.46 18.74
C ILE A 36 5.67 21.29 17.55
N VAL A 37 4.38 21.64 17.59
CA VAL A 37 3.71 22.48 16.57
C VAL A 37 2.95 23.63 17.23
N ALA A 38 2.66 24.69 16.48
CA ALA A 38 1.78 25.76 16.96
C ALA A 38 0.42 25.19 17.38
N GLY A 39 -0.07 25.58 18.56
CA GLY A 39 -1.28 25.06 19.19
C GLY A 39 -1.05 23.83 20.08
N ALA A 40 0.10 23.15 20.00
CA ALA A 40 0.38 22.00 20.85
C ALA A 40 0.60 22.42 22.31
N ARG A 41 0.02 21.64 23.22
CA ARG A 41 0.21 21.81 24.67
C ARG A 41 1.47 21.11 25.14
N PHE A 42 2.14 21.73 26.09
CA PHE A 42 3.38 21.21 26.64
C PHE A 42 3.45 21.37 28.15
N ARG A 43 4.34 20.58 28.76
CA ARG A 43 4.76 20.72 30.16
C ARG A 43 6.27 20.71 30.24
N ILE A 44 6.88 21.59 31.02
CA ILE A 44 8.31 21.53 31.30
C ILE A 44 8.55 20.40 32.30
N ALA A 45 9.14 19.31 31.83
CA ALA A 45 9.41 18.13 32.63
C ALA A 45 10.67 18.31 33.48
N GLN A 46 11.69 19.00 32.96
CA GLN A 46 12.94 19.25 33.68
C GLN A 46 13.73 20.39 33.01
N VAL A 47 14.42 21.21 33.79
CA VAL A 47 15.40 22.18 33.30
C VAL A 47 16.74 21.92 33.97
N SER A 48 17.73 21.43 33.22
CA SER A 48 19.05 21.08 33.77
C SER A 48 20.17 21.22 32.73
N GLY A 49 21.31 21.79 33.14
CA GLY A 49 22.56 21.74 32.37
C GLY A 49 22.51 22.32 30.96
N GLY A 50 21.65 23.31 30.69
CA GLY A 50 21.51 23.91 29.35
C GLY A 50 20.56 23.14 28.40
N LEU A 51 19.85 22.14 28.91
CA LEU A 51 18.77 21.44 28.22
C LEU A 51 17.43 21.72 28.90
N ILE A 52 16.38 21.87 28.09
CA ILE A 52 15.00 22.00 28.55
C ILE A 52 14.24 20.78 28.06
N VAL A 53 13.80 19.94 28.99
CA VAL A 53 13.00 18.77 28.68
C VAL A 53 11.53 19.17 28.66
N VAL A 54 10.93 19.13 27.49
CA VAL A 54 9.53 19.49 27.25
C VAL A 54 8.74 18.22 26.99
N GLN A 55 7.64 18.05 27.70
CA GLN A 55 6.68 16.97 27.47
C GLN A 55 5.54 17.48 26.60
N VAL A 56 5.36 16.89 25.41
CA VAL A 56 4.30 17.22 24.46
C VAL A 56 3.59 15.92 24.06
N SER A 57 2.26 15.88 24.18
CA SER A 57 1.44 14.70 23.85
C SER A 57 1.99 13.38 24.41
N GLY A 58 2.44 13.39 25.67
CA GLY A 58 2.99 12.22 26.36
C GLY A 58 4.49 11.94 26.12
N THR A 59 5.15 12.59 25.16
CA THR A 59 6.56 12.36 24.81
C THR A 59 7.49 13.41 25.44
N ARG A 60 8.64 12.99 26.00
CA ARG A 60 9.67 13.90 26.56
C ARG A 60 10.75 14.20 25.52
N ILE A 61 10.93 15.48 25.21
CA ILE A 61 11.85 15.98 24.18
C ILE A 61 12.86 16.90 24.86
N ALA A 62 14.14 16.60 24.71
CA ALA A 62 15.21 17.46 25.21
C ALA A 62 15.58 18.50 24.14
N LEU A 63 15.34 19.77 24.44
CA LEU A 63 15.68 20.90 23.56
C LEU A 63 16.94 21.59 24.08
N GLY A 64 17.87 21.90 23.18
CA GLY A 64 18.97 22.81 23.48
C GLY A 64 18.48 24.25 23.67
N GLN A 65 19.19 25.05 24.46
CA GLN A 65 18.86 26.47 24.68
C GLN A 65 18.62 27.27 23.39
N GLY A 66 19.38 26.99 22.32
CA GLY A 66 19.24 27.67 21.03
C GLY A 66 18.02 27.26 20.20
N GLU A 67 17.47 26.07 20.42
CA GLU A 67 16.21 25.63 19.81
C GLU A 67 15.03 26.07 20.65
N ALA A 68 15.14 25.93 21.97
CA ALA A 68 14.12 26.37 22.92
C ALA A 68 13.88 27.88 22.83
N SER A 69 14.93 28.71 22.67
CA SER A 69 14.77 30.17 22.59
C SER A 69 13.95 30.66 21.38
N LYS A 70 13.70 29.78 20.41
CA LYS A 70 12.91 30.03 19.20
C LYS A 70 11.45 29.63 19.33
N ILE A 71 11.04 29.07 20.47
CA ILE A 71 9.67 28.61 20.68
C ILE A 71 8.95 29.63 21.57
N SER A 72 7.98 30.32 21.00
CA SER A 72 7.10 31.22 21.75
C SER A 72 5.87 30.46 22.27
N VAL A 73 5.43 30.80 23.47
CA VAL A 73 4.45 30.03 24.24
C VAL A 73 3.51 30.93 25.04
N TYR A 74 2.31 30.44 25.34
CA TYR A 74 1.42 31.01 26.36
C TYR A 74 1.38 30.09 27.56
N LYS A 75 1.67 30.61 28.75
CA LYS A 75 1.57 29.86 30.00
C LYS A 75 0.11 29.57 30.35
N ILE A 76 -0.17 28.36 30.79
CA ILE A 76 -1.47 27.92 31.32
C ILE A 76 -1.27 27.58 32.80
N ASP A 77 -2.21 28.01 33.64
CA ASP A 77 -2.19 27.66 35.06
C ASP A 77 -2.45 26.15 35.22
N PRO A 78 -1.69 25.38 36.02
CA PRO A 78 -1.91 23.94 36.18
C PRO A 78 -3.32 23.57 36.68
N ALA A 79 -4.04 24.52 37.28
CA ALA A 79 -5.45 24.39 37.66
C ALA A 79 -6.41 24.44 36.45
N ASP A 80 -6.00 25.07 35.36
CA ASP A 80 -6.64 25.01 34.04
C ASP A 80 -6.16 23.79 33.25
N ALA A 81 -5.95 22.66 33.95
CA ALA A 81 -5.92 21.36 33.32
C ALA A 81 -7.28 21.18 32.63
N VAL A 82 -7.38 21.59 31.37
CA VAL A 82 -8.46 21.16 30.50
C VAL A 82 -8.27 19.66 30.40
N CYS A 83 -8.99 18.94 31.27
CA CYS A 83 -9.21 17.52 31.18
C CYS A 83 -9.44 17.23 29.70
N GLU A 84 -8.62 16.34 29.12
CA GLU A 84 -9.03 15.76 27.83
C GLU A 84 -10.45 15.24 28.06
N PRO A 85 -11.41 15.68 27.25
CA PRO A 85 -12.81 15.38 27.51
C PRO A 85 -12.95 13.87 27.61
N PRO A 86 -13.63 13.32 28.63
CA PRO A 86 -13.61 11.89 28.91
C PRO A 86 -13.91 11.08 27.63
N VAL A 87 -13.22 9.95 27.45
CA VAL A 87 -13.55 9.04 26.35
C VAL A 87 -14.94 8.49 26.63
N GLU A 88 -15.91 8.88 25.83
CA GLU A 88 -17.30 8.43 25.94
C GLU A 88 -17.55 7.19 25.09
N LYS A 89 -16.76 7.01 24.01
CA LYS A 89 -16.89 5.90 23.08
C LYS A 89 -15.53 5.45 22.57
N GLU A 90 -15.35 4.14 22.46
CA GLU A 90 -14.22 3.51 21.76
C GLU A 90 -14.75 2.78 20.53
N ILE A 91 -14.02 2.88 19.41
CA ILE A 91 -14.29 2.10 18.19
C ILE A 91 -13.02 1.46 17.68
N THR A 92 -13.17 0.27 17.11
CA THR A 92 -12.08 -0.48 16.48
C THR A 92 -12.18 -0.35 14.96
N VAL A 93 -11.11 0.15 14.35
CA VAL A 93 -11.02 0.40 12.91
C VAL A 93 -9.92 -0.44 12.29
N ALA A 94 -10.27 -1.24 11.29
CA ALA A 94 -9.30 -1.99 10.50
C ALA A 94 -8.85 -1.17 9.29
N LEU A 95 -7.55 -1.00 9.11
CA LEU A 95 -6.97 -0.36 7.94
C LEU A 95 -6.44 -1.44 6.98
N ILE A 96 -7.04 -1.57 5.80
CA ILE A 96 -6.65 -2.55 4.78
C ILE A 96 -6.41 -1.85 3.45
N GLY A 97 -5.62 -2.48 2.58
CA GLY A 97 -5.36 -2.02 1.23
C GLY A 97 -4.26 -2.84 0.58
N GLN A 98 -4.04 -2.60 -0.70
CA GLN A 98 -2.98 -3.29 -1.42
C GLN A 98 -1.59 -2.87 -0.92
N PRO A 99 -0.54 -3.68 -1.14
CA PRO A 99 0.82 -3.23 -0.92
C PRO A 99 1.09 -1.90 -1.63
N ASN A 100 1.85 -1.02 -0.97
CA ASN A 100 2.30 0.27 -1.53
C ASN A 100 1.21 1.31 -1.86
N VAL A 101 -0.02 1.19 -1.37
CA VAL A 101 -1.09 2.20 -1.60
C VAL A 101 -1.04 3.40 -0.64
N GLY A 102 -0.03 3.50 0.22
CA GLY A 102 0.09 4.55 1.24
C GLY A 102 -0.63 4.25 2.56
N LYS A 103 -1.05 3.00 2.77
CA LYS A 103 -1.63 2.49 4.03
C LYS A 103 -0.80 2.85 5.26
N SER A 104 0.49 2.49 5.27
CA SER A 104 1.39 2.81 6.39
C SER A 104 1.58 4.32 6.60
N THR A 105 1.47 5.13 5.53
CA THR A 105 1.53 6.60 5.66
C THR A 105 0.29 7.13 6.37
N ILE A 106 -0.91 6.67 6.00
CA ILE A 106 -2.16 7.03 6.68
C ILE A 106 -2.11 6.56 8.14
N PHE A 107 -1.71 5.32 8.39
CA PHE A 107 -1.55 4.78 9.74
C PHE A 107 -0.65 5.66 10.60
N ASN A 108 0.57 5.97 10.13
CA ASN A 108 1.52 6.79 10.88
C ASN A 108 1.03 8.22 11.14
N ILE A 109 0.30 8.82 10.19
CA ILE A 109 -0.27 10.16 10.38
C ILE A 109 -1.37 10.14 11.46
N LEU A 110 -2.21 9.10 11.45
CA LEU A 110 -3.33 8.98 12.40
C LEU A 110 -2.84 8.63 13.81
N THR A 111 -1.90 7.68 13.94
CA THR A 111 -1.46 7.15 15.24
C THR A 111 -0.26 7.89 15.81
N GLY A 112 0.56 8.54 14.96
CA GLY A 112 1.78 9.22 15.38
C GLY A 112 2.72 8.27 16.13
N LEU A 113 3.02 8.61 17.39
CA LEU A 113 3.86 7.80 18.28
C LEU A 113 3.06 6.79 19.12
N SER A 114 1.73 6.90 19.14
CA SER A 114 0.83 6.02 19.89
C SER A 114 0.56 4.73 19.12
N GLN A 115 1.63 4.05 18.71
CA GLN A 115 1.56 2.78 17.97
C GLN A 115 2.37 1.69 18.67
N HIS A 116 1.87 0.47 18.61
CA HIS A 116 2.54 -0.73 19.08
C HIS A 116 2.73 -1.68 17.90
N VAL A 117 3.92 -2.28 17.84
CA VAL A 117 4.29 -3.27 16.83
C VAL A 117 4.54 -4.59 17.53
N GLY A 118 3.85 -5.63 17.07
CA GLY A 118 4.00 -7.01 17.53
C GLY A 118 3.86 -7.98 16.36
N ASN A 119 3.55 -9.24 16.68
CA ASN A 119 3.25 -10.26 15.68
C ASN A 119 1.81 -10.73 15.85
N TRP A 120 1.18 -11.14 14.76
CA TRP A 120 -0.12 -11.80 14.81
C TRP A 120 -0.02 -13.11 15.62
N PRO A 121 -1.03 -13.46 16.44
CA PRO A 121 -0.96 -14.64 17.31
C PRO A 121 -0.64 -15.92 16.53
N GLY A 122 0.49 -16.55 16.86
CA GLY A 122 0.93 -17.80 16.21
C GLY A 122 1.39 -17.65 14.76
N LYS A 123 1.70 -16.43 14.30
CA LYS A 123 2.12 -16.10 12.93
C LYS A 123 3.40 -15.26 12.92
N THR A 124 4.11 -15.31 11.80
CA THR A 124 5.32 -14.51 11.54
C THR A 124 5.01 -13.13 10.93
N VAL A 125 3.74 -12.83 10.71
CA VAL A 125 3.28 -11.58 10.13
C VAL A 125 3.28 -10.49 11.20
N GLU A 126 3.84 -9.32 10.89
CA GLU A 126 3.87 -8.14 11.76
C GLU A 126 2.46 -7.56 11.94
N LYS A 127 2.13 -7.18 13.17
CA LYS A 127 0.87 -6.53 13.55
C LYS A 127 1.19 -5.13 14.06
N LYS A 128 0.61 -4.09 13.46
CA LYS A 128 0.68 -2.72 13.97
C LYS A 128 -0.68 -2.28 14.46
N GLU A 129 -0.71 -1.76 15.67
CA GLU A 129 -1.89 -1.18 16.29
C GLU A 129 -1.55 0.22 16.75
N GLY A 130 -2.51 1.13 16.77
CA GLY A 130 -2.31 2.42 17.38
C GLY A 130 -3.63 3.09 17.71
N GLU A 131 -3.53 4.19 18.43
CA GLU A 131 -4.69 4.91 18.96
C GLU A 131 -4.70 6.34 18.44
N HIS A 132 -5.89 6.81 18.05
CA HIS A 132 -6.15 8.18 17.67
C HIS A 132 -7.33 8.71 18.48
N ARG A 133 -7.16 9.87 19.11
CA ARG A 133 -8.23 10.53 19.87
C ARG A 133 -8.82 11.67 19.06
N ALA A 134 -10.12 11.61 18.81
CA ALA A 134 -10.90 12.66 18.16
C ALA A 134 -12.02 13.08 19.11
N ASP A 135 -11.91 14.25 19.73
CA ASP A 135 -12.84 14.75 20.75
C ASP A 135 -13.06 13.72 21.89
N ASN A 136 -14.28 13.22 22.04
CA ASN A 136 -14.70 12.24 23.06
C ASN A 136 -14.60 10.78 22.56
N LEU A 137 -14.08 10.56 21.34
CA LEU A 137 -13.97 9.26 20.69
C LEU A 137 -12.51 8.77 20.70
N LEU A 138 -12.31 7.53 21.16
CA LEU A 138 -11.06 6.80 21.00
C LEU A 138 -11.15 5.86 19.81
N ILE A 139 -10.30 6.05 18.83
CA ILE A 139 -10.23 5.24 17.61
C ILE A 139 -9.02 4.32 17.72
N ARG A 140 -9.25 3.02 17.92
CA ARG A 140 -8.22 1.98 17.89
C ARG A 140 -8.03 1.52 16.45
N ILE A 141 -6.89 1.83 15.85
CA ILE A 141 -6.58 1.55 14.45
C ILE A 141 -5.66 0.33 14.38
N ILE A 142 -6.07 -0.70 13.64
CA ILE A 142 -5.26 -1.89 13.39
C ILE A 142 -4.85 -1.90 11.92
N ASP A 143 -3.55 -1.89 11.66
CA ASP A 143 -2.98 -2.00 10.33
C ASP A 143 -2.98 -3.48 9.89
N LEU A 144 -3.83 -3.82 8.93
CA LEU A 144 -3.83 -5.16 8.34
C LEU A 144 -2.69 -5.31 7.32
N PRO A 145 -2.14 -6.52 7.13
CA PRO A 145 -1.16 -6.76 6.08
C PRO A 145 -1.65 -6.27 4.71
N GLY A 146 -0.73 -5.79 3.87
CA GLY A 146 -1.10 -5.38 2.52
C GLY A 146 -1.39 -6.60 1.65
N THR A 147 -2.61 -6.72 1.11
CA THR A 147 -3.02 -7.89 0.32
C THR A 147 -3.66 -7.47 -1.00
N TYR A 148 -3.55 -8.33 -2.03
CA TYR A 148 -4.23 -8.10 -3.31
C TYR A 148 -5.59 -8.82 -3.40
N SER A 149 -5.79 -9.81 -2.54
CA SER A 149 -6.96 -10.67 -2.43
C SER A 149 -7.21 -10.98 -0.94
N LEU A 150 -8.33 -11.62 -0.61
CA LEU A 150 -8.67 -12.17 0.71
C LEU A 150 -8.94 -13.69 0.63
N THR A 151 -8.34 -14.33 -0.37
CA THR A 151 -8.25 -15.79 -0.51
C THR A 151 -7.30 -16.42 0.50
N SER A 152 -7.28 -17.75 0.60
CA SER A 152 -6.43 -18.47 1.57
C SER A 152 -5.03 -18.84 1.05
N PHE A 153 -4.44 -18.08 0.12
CA PHE A 153 -3.16 -18.48 -0.53
C PHE A 153 -1.91 -18.00 0.21
N SER A 154 -1.97 -16.88 0.94
CA SER A 154 -0.86 -16.38 1.77
C SER A 154 -1.27 -16.22 3.24
N GLU A 155 -0.28 -16.17 4.14
CA GLU A 155 -0.56 -15.94 5.55
C GLU A 155 -1.11 -14.53 5.80
N GLU A 156 -0.63 -13.55 5.04
CA GLU A 156 -1.09 -12.17 5.08
C GLU A 156 -2.57 -12.05 4.70
N GLU A 157 -3.00 -12.72 3.64
CA GLU A 157 -4.41 -12.76 3.20
C GLU A 157 -5.30 -13.41 4.25
N ARG A 158 -4.87 -14.56 4.79
CA ARG A 158 -5.60 -15.26 5.87
C ARG A 158 -5.71 -14.39 7.12
N VAL A 159 -4.64 -13.73 7.53
CA VAL A 159 -4.62 -12.85 8.72
C VAL A 159 -5.58 -11.67 8.53
N ALA A 160 -5.53 -10.99 7.38
CA ALA A 160 -6.42 -9.86 7.12
C ALA A 160 -7.90 -10.29 7.10
N ARG A 161 -8.21 -11.40 6.42
CA ARG A 161 -9.55 -11.96 6.36
C ARG A 161 -10.06 -12.41 7.73
N ASP A 162 -9.28 -13.21 8.45
CA ASP A 162 -9.68 -13.77 9.74
C ASP A 162 -9.87 -12.68 10.78
N PHE A 163 -9.08 -11.61 10.76
CA PHE A 163 -9.29 -10.46 11.62
C PHE A 163 -10.66 -9.81 11.38
N ILE A 164 -10.99 -9.48 10.13
CA ILE A 164 -12.25 -8.82 9.78
C ILE A 164 -13.46 -9.69 10.14
N ILE A 165 -13.35 -11.01 9.93
CA ILE A 165 -14.41 -11.97 10.27
C ILE A 165 -14.55 -12.12 11.78
N ARG A 166 -13.46 -12.42 12.50
CA ARG A 166 -13.48 -12.90 13.89
C ARG A 166 -13.44 -11.78 14.92
N GLU A 167 -12.58 -10.78 14.72
CA GLU A 167 -12.43 -9.64 15.64
C GLU A 167 -13.51 -8.58 15.43
N LYS A 168 -14.24 -8.65 14.30
CA LYS A 168 -15.42 -7.84 14.01
C LYS A 168 -15.19 -6.33 14.24
N PRO A 169 -14.21 -5.71 13.55
CA PRO A 169 -13.99 -4.27 13.68
C PRO A 169 -15.28 -3.50 13.38
N ASP A 170 -15.52 -2.41 14.11
CA ASP A 170 -16.70 -1.55 13.94
C ASP A 170 -16.74 -0.94 12.54
N LEU A 171 -15.56 -0.67 11.97
CA LEU A 171 -15.38 -0.05 10.67
C LEU A 171 -14.12 -0.56 9.97
N VAL A 172 -14.19 -0.69 8.65
CA VAL A 172 -13.05 -0.99 7.79
C VAL A 172 -12.74 0.23 6.92
N ILE A 173 -11.50 0.73 6.98
CA ILE A 173 -11.00 1.72 6.03
C ILE A 173 -10.21 0.97 4.97
N LEU A 174 -10.71 1.02 3.72
CA LEU A 174 -10.03 0.43 2.59
C LEU A 174 -9.29 1.50 1.79
N VAL A 175 -7.96 1.45 1.81
CA VAL A 175 -7.10 2.36 1.06
C VAL A 175 -6.95 1.85 -0.37
N LEU A 176 -7.45 2.62 -1.32
CA LEU A 176 -7.44 2.32 -2.75
C LEU A 176 -6.44 3.22 -3.48
N ASN A 177 -5.76 2.69 -4.50
CA ASN A 177 -4.86 3.47 -5.33
C ASN A 177 -5.61 4.07 -6.52
N ALA A 178 -5.72 5.39 -6.58
CA ALA A 178 -6.37 6.12 -7.68
C ALA A 178 -5.76 5.81 -9.05
N ALA A 179 -4.44 5.59 -9.13
CA ALA A 179 -3.74 5.29 -10.38
C ALA A 179 -3.99 3.85 -10.87
N ALA A 180 -4.42 2.95 -9.99
CA ALA A 180 -4.67 1.53 -10.29
C ALA A 180 -6.02 1.07 -9.73
N LEU A 181 -7.06 1.90 -9.93
CA LEU A 181 -8.35 1.75 -9.25
C LEU A 181 -9.02 0.39 -9.52
N GLU A 182 -9.03 -0.10 -10.76
CA GLU A 182 -9.61 -1.41 -11.12
C GLU A 182 -9.06 -2.53 -10.24
N ARG A 183 -7.72 -2.57 -10.08
CA ARG A 183 -7.05 -3.57 -9.25
C ARG A 183 -7.44 -3.39 -7.78
N SER A 184 -7.53 -2.16 -7.28
CA SER A 184 -7.90 -1.90 -5.89
C SER A 184 -9.38 -2.22 -5.61
N LEU A 185 -10.27 -2.00 -6.59
CA LEU A 185 -11.69 -2.35 -6.50
C LEU A 185 -11.91 -3.86 -6.42
N TYR A 186 -11.04 -4.67 -7.01
CA TYR A 186 -11.09 -6.12 -6.80
C TYR A 186 -10.98 -6.50 -5.32
N LEU A 187 -10.04 -5.90 -4.58
CA LEU A 187 -9.93 -6.11 -3.13
C LEU A 187 -11.18 -5.59 -2.39
N LEU A 188 -11.72 -4.42 -2.79
CA LEU A 188 -12.97 -3.91 -2.22
C LEU A 188 -14.11 -4.91 -2.38
N SER A 189 -14.22 -5.52 -3.56
CA SER A 189 -15.24 -6.52 -3.88
C SER A 189 -15.23 -7.71 -2.90
N GLU A 190 -14.07 -8.09 -2.37
CA GLU A 190 -13.95 -9.15 -1.36
C GLU A 190 -14.19 -8.66 0.06
N VAL A 191 -13.75 -7.44 0.38
CA VAL A 191 -14.01 -6.84 1.70
C VAL A 191 -15.50 -6.60 1.92
N LEU A 192 -16.23 -6.15 0.89
CA LEU A 192 -17.68 -5.95 0.95
C LEU A 192 -18.44 -7.25 1.26
N LEU A 193 -17.94 -8.38 0.77
CA LEU A 193 -18.52 -9.71 1.04
C LEU A 193 -18.42 -10.12 2.51
N LEU A 194 -17.49 -9.53 3.29
CA LEU A 194 -17.35 -9.78 4.73
C LEU A 194 -18.40 -9.06 5.59
N ASN A 195 -19.31 -8.30 4.96
CA ASN A 195 -20.44 -7.63 5.58
C ASN A 195 -20.06 -6.74 6.78
N ARG A 196 -18.98 -5.97 6.62
CA ARG A 196 -18.56 -4.93 7.57
C ARG A 196 -18.76 -3.55 6.95
N PRO A 197 -19.07 -2.52 7.76
CA PRO A 197 -19.09 -1.14 7.26
C PRO A 197 -17.72 -0.76 6.68
N VAL A 198 -17.70 -0.16 5.48
CA VAL A 198 -16.47 0.23 4.79
C VAL A 198 -16.49 1.72 4.44
N ILE A 199 -15.35 2.39 4.64
CA ILE A 199 -15.03 3.68 4.02
C ILE A 199 -13.90 3.47 3.02
N ALA A 200 -14.07 3.97 1.80
CA ALA A 200 -13.04 3.92 0.76
C ALA A 200 -12.17 5.19 0.81
N ALA A 201 -10.88 5.02 1.09
CA ALA A 201 -9.88 6.08 1.05
C ALA A 201 -9.13 6.04 -0.28
N ILE A 202 -9.49 6.91 -1.23
CA ILE A 202 -8.90 6.98 -2.58
C ILE A 202 -7.60 7.80 -2.53
N ASN A 203 -6.48 7.12 -2.36
CA ASN A 203 -5.16 7.73 -2.23
C ASN A 203 -4.43 7.84 -3.58
N MET A 204 -3.32 8.59 -3.61
CA MET A 204 -2.46 8.78 -4.80
C MET A 204 -3.13 9.53 -5.95
N LEU A 205 -4.01 10.49 -5.64
CA LEU A 205 -4.65 11.32 -6.67
C LEU A 205 -3.69 12.18 -7.49
N ASP A 206 -2.57 12.57 -6.90
CA ASP A 206 -1.48 13.26 -7.57
C ASP A 206 -0.83 12.37 -8.65
N VAL A 207 -0.61 11.09 -8.33
CA VAL A 207 -0.10 10.09 -9.29
C VAL A 207 -1.11 9.84 -10.40
N ALA A 208 -2.39 9.64 -10.07
CA ALA A 208 -3.44 9.42 -11.05
C ALA A 208 -3.58 10.61 -12.02
N SER A 209 -3.60 11.83 -11.49
CA SER A 209 -3.65 13.04 -12.31
C SER A 209 -2.41 13.18 -13.21
N GLY A 210 -1.22 12.82 -12.71
CA GLY A 210 0.01 12.80 -13.51
C GLY A 210 -0.03 11.80 -14.67
N GLN A 211 -0.84 10.76 -14.57
CA GLN A 211 -1.08 9.76 -15.62
C GLN A 211 -2.30 10.09 -16.51
N GLY A 212 -2.90 11.27 -16.36
CA GLY A 212 -4.09 11.66 -17.11
C GLY A 212 -5.38 10.95 -16.69
N ILE A 213 -5.40 10.30 -15.51
CA ILE A 213 -6.58 9.66 -14.94
C ILE A 213 -7.32 10.70 -14.10
N GLN A 214 -8.59 10.95 -14.43
CA GLN A 214 -9.51 11.76 -13.63
C GLN A 214 -10.62 10.88 -13.07
N ILE A 215 -10.90 11.02 -11.78
CA ILE A 215 -11.90 10.23 -11.06
C ILE A 215 -12.96 11.18 -10.52
N ASN A 216 -14.21 10.95 -10.88
CA ASN A 216 -15.36 11.64 -10.31
C ASN A 216 -15.72 10.97 -8.98
N MET A 217 -15.29 11.58 -7.87
CA MET A 217 -15.50 11.06 -6.52
C MET A 217 -16.96 10.91 -6.15
N LYS A 218 -17.82 11.82 -6.61
CA LYS A 218 -19.25 11.75 -6.33
C LYS A 218 -19.88 10.54 -7.03
N THR A 219 -19.60 10.37 -8.32
CA THR A 219 -20.09 9.20 -9.07
C THR A 219 -19.52 7.91 -8.50
N LEU A 220 -18.24 7.88 -8.12
CA LEU A 220 -17.65 6.71 -7.46
C LEU A 220 -18.36 6.38 -6.14
N GLN A 221 -18.69 7.38 -5.33
CA GLN A 221 -19.43 7.20 -4.09
C GLN A 221 -20.84 6.67 -4.34
N ASP A 222 -21.54 7.22 -5.34
CA ASP A 222 -22.90 6.83 -5.70
C ASP A 222 -22.94 5.38 -6.23
N GLU A 223 -21.97 4.98 -7.05
CA GLU A 223 -21.86 3.62 -7.62
C GLU A 223 -21.45 2.56 -6.58
N LEU A 224 -20.64 2.93 -5.57
CA LEU A 224 -20.22 1.99 -4.52
C LEU A 224 -21.21 1.95 -3.34
N ALA A 225 -22.04 2.98 -3.18
CA ALA A 225 -22.92 3.20 -2.03
C ALA A 225 -22.20 3.15 -0.66
N ILE A 226 -20.93 3.54 -0.63
CA ILE A 226 -20.10 3.70 0.58
C ILE A 226 -19.42 5.07 0.60
N PRO A 227 -19.06 5.65 1.75
CA PRO A 227 -18.33 6.91 1.80
C PRO A 227 -16.97 6.81 1.08
N VAL A 228 -16.66 7.80 0.25
CA VAL A 228 -15.42 7.87 -0.55
C VAL A 228 -14.65 9.14 -0.19
N ILE A 229 -13.42 8.98 0.29
CA ILE A 229 -12.56 10.09 0.73
C ILE A 229 -11.39 10.26 -0.24
N PRO A 230 -11.31 11.39 -0.96
CA PRO A 230 -10.16 11.68 -1.82
C PRO A 230 -8.94 12.07 -1.00
N MET A 231 -7.79 11.47 -1.27
CA MET A 231 -6.58 11.65 -0.47
C MET A 231 -5.30 11.79 -1.29
N VAL A 232 -4.37 12.55 -0.70
CA VAL A 232 -2.93 12.50 -1.01
C VAL A 232 -2.21 12.40 0.33
N ALA A 233 -2.06 11.18 0.84
CA ALA A 233 -1.60 10.94 2.21
C ALA A 233 -0.23 11.57 2.50
N LYS A 234 0.71 11.53 1.53
CA LYS A 234 2.03 12.18 1.66
C LYS A 234 1.98 13.69 1.89
N ARG A 235 0.88 14.35 1.51
CA ARG A 235 0.66 15.79 1.69
C ARG A 235 -0.31 16.09 2.85
N ASN A 236 -0.66 15.09 3.65
CA ASN A 236 -1.66 15.18 4.72
C ASN A 236 -3.04 15.65 4.23
N SER A 237 -3.36 15.45 2.94
CA SER A 237 -4.62 15.88 2.33
C SER A 237 -5.65 14.75 2.42
N GLY A 238 -6.85 15.05 2.90
CA GLY A 238 -7.95 14.08 3.07
C GLY A 238 -7.96 13.35 4.41
N ILE A 239 -6.97 13.58 5.28
CA ILE A 239 -6.84 12.91 6.58
C ILE A 239 -7.89 13.41 7.57
N LYS A 240 -8.11 14.73 7.62
CA LYS A 240 -9.13 15.31 8.49
C LYS A 240 -10.51 14.83 8.10
N GLU A 241 -10.81 14.84 6.81
CA GLU A 241 -12.09 14.37 6.25
C GLU A 241 -12.32 12.89 6.55
N LEU A 242 -11.26 12.07 6.53
CA LEU A 242 -11.33 10.67 6.95
C LEU A 242 -11.70 10.54 8.43
N VAL A 243 -11.03 11.28 9.32
CA VAL A 243 -11.34 11.26 10.77
C VAL A 243 -12.76 11.75 11.03
N ASP A 244 -13.18 12.84 10.39
CA ASP A 244 -14.53 13.39 10.53
C ASP A 244 -15.60 12.35 10.13
N GLN A 245 -15.36 11.56 9.08
CA GLN A 245 -16.27 10.49 8.65
C GLN A 245 -16.28 9.28 9.60
N ILE A 246 -15.13 8.91 10.16
CA ILE A 246 -15.05 7.87 11.19
C ILE A 246 -15.86 8.32 12.43
N SER A 247 -15.70 9.57 12.85
CA SER A 247 -16.45 10.16 13.97
C SER A 247 -17.96 10.21 13.68
N ALA A 248 -18.37 10.60 12.47
CA ALA A 248 -19.77 10.61 12.06
C ALA A 248 -20.39 9.20 12.07
N PHE A 249 -19.63 8.19 11.63
CA PHE A 249 -20.03 6.79 11.72
C PHE A 249 -20.17 6.35 13.18
N ALA A 250 -19.22 6.70 14.05
CA ALA A 250 -19.26 6.36 15.47
C ALA A 250 -20.49 6.92 16.19
N VAL A 251 -20.97 8.11 15.83
CA VAL A 251 -22.17 8.72 16.44
C VAL A 251 -23.48 8.11 15.90
N GLY A 252 -23.41 7.18 14.93
CA GLY A 252 -24.57 6.46 14.38
C GLY A 252 -25.28 7.19 13.24
N GLY A 253 -24.60 8.18 12.62
CA GLY A 253 -25.20 9.02 11.58
C GLY A 253 -25.29 8.37 10.19
N VAL A 254 -24.56 7.28 9.93
CA VAL A 254 -24.41 6.72 8.57
C VAL A 254 -24.74 5.24 8.54
N LYS A 255 -25.87 4.87 7.94
CA LYS A 255 -26.14 3.49 7.53
C LYS A 255 -25.45 3.25 6.19
N ILE A 256 -24.45 2.36 6.19
CA ILE A 256 -23.72 1.97 4.98
C ILE A 256 -24.36 0.70 4.42
N GLN A 257 -24.88 0.78 3.19
CA GLN A 257 -25.41 -0.37 2.44
C GLN A 257 -24.68 -0.42 1.11
N PRO A 258 -23.57 -1.17 1.03
CA PRO A 258 -22.73 -1.18 -0.17
C PRO A 258 -23.43 -1.84 -1.36
N ASP A 259 -23.21 -1.31 -2.56
CA ASP A 259 -23.53 -1.99 -3.82
C ASP A 259 -22.30 -2.82 -4.24
N GLY A 260 -22.35 -4.12 -3.95
CA GLY A 260 -21.25 -5.05 -4.19
C GLY A 260 -21.42 -5.89 -5.47
N PRO A 261 -20.40 -6.65 -5.88
CA PRO A 261 -20.53 -7.56 -7.01
C PRO A 261 -21.55 -8.68 -6.74
N GLU A 262 -22.29 -9.06 -7.76
CA GLU A 262 -23.11 -10.29 -7.76
C GLU A 262 -22.38 -11.41 -8.50
N VAL A 263 -22.82 -12.66 -8.29
CA VAL A 263 -22.41 -13.77 -9.16
C VAL A 263 -22.98 -13.53 -10.55
N SER A 264 -22.20 -13.85 -11.60
CA SER A 264 -22.65 -13.73 -12.99
C SER A 264 -24.03 -14.40 -13.22
N ALA A 265 -24.84 -13.78 -14.08
CA ALA A 265 -26.24 -14.12 -14.28
C ALA A 265 -26.46 -15.58 -14.72
N ASP A 266 -25.49 -16.16 -15.42
CA ASP A 266 -25.48 -17.55 -15.89
C ASP A 266 -25.37 -18.58 -14.73
N HIS A 267 -24.86 -18.18 -13.57
CA HIS A 267 -24.68 -19.06 -12.39
C HIS A 267 -25.45 -18.60 -11.15
N LEU A 268 -26.30 -17.57 -11.27
CA LEU A 268 -27.05 -17.02 -10.14
C LEU A 268 -27.97 -18.06 -9.48
N GLN A 269 -28.57 -18.96 -10.27
CA GLN A 269 -29.43 -20.04 -9.74
C GLN A 269 -28.63 -21.01 -8.87
N ILE A 270 -27.42 -21.38 -9.30
CA ILE A 270 -26.53 -22.30 -8.56
C ILE A 270 -26.09 -21.63 -7.26
N TYR A 271 -25.72 -20.36 -7.31
CA TYR A 271 -25.41 -19.58 -6.12
C TYR A 271 -26.57 -19.59 -5.11
N GLN A 272 -27.80 -19.36 -5.56
CA GLN A 272 -28.99 -19.37 -4.69
C GLN A 272 -29.27 -20.75 -4.09
N GLU A 273 -29.08 -21.83 -4.84
CA GLU A 273 -29.22 -23.20 -4.34
C GLU A 273 -28.17 -23.54 -3.28
N ILE A 274 -26.91 -23.19 -3.52
CA ILE A 274 -25.82 -23.33 -2.55
C ILE A 274 -26.13 -22.50 -1.29
N LEU A 275 -26.47 -21.22 -1.46
CA LEU A 275 -26.80 -20.32 -0.37
C LEU A 275 -27.93 -20.86 0.51
N ARG A 276 -29.02 -21.35 -0.10
CA ARG A 276 -30.14 -21.96 0.63
C ARG A 276 -29.72 -23.17 1.43
N THR A 277 -28.76 -23.95 0.93
CA THR A 277 -28.25 -25.15 1.59
C THR A 277 -27.31 -24.81 2.74
N VAL A 278 -26.42 -23.83 2.58
CA VAL A 278 -25.44 -23.45 3.61
C VAL A 278 -26.02 -22.53 4.68
N ARG A 279 -27.00 -21.68 4.36
CA ARG A 279 -27.55 -20.68 5.30
C ARG A 279 -27.97 -21.22 6.67
N PRO A 280 -28.66 -22.37 6.80
CA PRO A 280 -29.01 -22.89 8.13
C PRO A 280 -27.83 -23.54 8.87
N LEU A 281 -26.69 -23.75 8.21
CA LEU A 281 -25.56 -24.52 8.73
C LEU A 281 -24.42 -23.64 9.25
N ILE A 282 -24.29 -22.42 8.73
CA ILE A 282 -23.12 -21.56 9.01
C ILE A 282 -23.32 -20.76 10.30
N PRO A 283 -22.50 -21.00 11.34
CA PRO A 283 -22.52 -20.19 12.54
C PRO A 283 -21.68 -18.92 12.37
N GLU A 284 -22.00 -17.93 13.19
CA GLU A 284 -21.11 -16.80 13.48
C GLU A 284 -19.70 -17.32 13.85
N PRO A 285 -18.62 -16.66 13.43
CA PRO A 285 -18.56 -15.32 12.81
C PRO A 285 -18.69 -15.28 11.28
N TYR A 286 -18.87 -16.43 10.60
CA TYR A 286 -18.98 -16.50 9.15
C TYR A 286 -20.41 -16.18 8.69
N THR A 287 -20.55 -15.65 7.47
CA THR A 287 -21.87 -15.42 6.84
C THR A 287 -22.13 -16.47 5.77
N ALA A 288 -23.40 -16.80 5.57
CA ALA A 288 -23.81 -17.76 4.55
C ALA A 288 -23.45 -17.28 3.13
N GLU A 289 -23.58 -15.97 2.89
CA GLU A 289 -23.25 -15.31 1.64
C GLU A 289 -21.76 -15.44 1.32
N TRP A 290 -20.90 -15.13 2.30
CA TRP A 290 -19.46 -15.30 2.15
C TRP A 290 -19.09 -16.76 1.90
N THR A 291 -19.64 -17.69 2.68
CA THR A 291 -19.35 -19.11 2.52
C THR A 291 -19.80 -19.67 1.17
N ALA A 292 -20.98 -19.29 0.69
CA ALA A 292 -21.49 -19.74 -0.61
C ALA A 292 -20.56 -19.27 -1.75
N VAL A 293 -20.16 -18.00 -1.75
CA VAL A 293 -19.23 -17.47 -2.75
C VAL A 293 -17.87 -18.16 -2.66
N LYS A 294 -17.29 -18.31 -1.45
CA LYS A 294 -15.97 -18.92 -1.28
C LYS A 294 -15.92 -20.40 -1.66
N ILE A 295 -17.03 -21.14 -1.51
CA ILE A 295 -17.11 -22.52 -2.00
C ILE A 295 -17.20 -22.58 -3.52
N MET A 296 -17.93 -21.66 -4.15
CA MET A 296 -17.92 -21.54 -5.62
C MET A 296 -16.54 -21.16 -6.17
N GLU A 297 -15.76 -20.37 -5.43
CA GLU A 297 -14.36 -20.05 -5.75
C GLU A 297 -13.39 -21.22 -5.49
N GLY A 298 -13.85 -22.31 -4.84
CA GLY A 298 -13.01 -23.46 -4.49
C GLY A 298 -12.07 -23.21 -3.30
N ASP A 299 -12.39 -22.28 -2.39
CA ASP A 299 -11.58 -22.02 -1.20
C ASP A 299 -11.56 -23.26 -0.28
N PRO A 300 -10.39 -23.83 0.04
CA PRO A 300 -10.30 -25.08 0.80
C PRO A 300 -10.76 -24.95 2.25
N GLU A 301 -10.63 -23.76 2.87
CA GLU A 301 -11.04 -23.54 4.25
C GLU A 301 -12.56 -23.42 4.38
N ALA A 302 -13.20 -22.66 3.48
CA ALA A 302 -14.66 -22.55 3.41
C ALA A 302 -15.31 -23.91 3.03
N THR A 303 -14.70 -24.62 2.08
CA THR A 303 -15.15 -25.96 1.67
C THR A 303 -15.05 -26.95 2.83
N GLY A 304 -13.92 -27.00 3.53
CA GLY A 304 -13.74 -27.86 4.70
C GLY A 304 -14.63 -27.47 5.90
N LEU A 305 -15.03 -26.20 6.02
CA LEU A 305 -16.01 -25.76 7.01
C LEU A 305 -17.39 -26.36 6.73
N VAL A 306 -17.88 -26.27 5.48
CA VAL A 306 -19.18 -26.82 5.11
C VAL A 306 -19.18 -28.34 5.16
N GLU A 307 -18.12 -29.01 4.73
CA GLU A 307 -18.02 -30.47 4.82
C GLU A 307 -18.14 -30.97 6.27
N LYS A 308 -17.58 -30.25 7.25
CA LYS A 308 -17.66 -30.60 8.67
C LYS A 308 -19.03 -30.33 9.29
N LEU A 309 -19.72 -29.28 8.84
CA LEU A 309 -20.98 -28.82 9.43
C LEU A 309 -22.21 -29.42 8.75
N ALA A 310 -22.14 -29.71 7.45
CA ALA A 310 -23.23 -30.26 6.68
C ALA A 310 -23.43 -31.76 6.95
N ASP A 311 -24.68 -32.22 6.88
CA ASP A 311 -24.96 -33.65 6.83
C ASP A 311 -24.51 -34.25 5.48
N LYS A 312 -24.35 -35.58 5.43
CA LYS A 312 -23.85 -36.28 4.23
C LYS A 312 -24.72 -36.01 2.99
N THR A 313 -26.01 -35.75 3.17
CA THR A 313 -26.97 -35.46 2.12
C THR A 313 -26.81 -34.04 1.57
N ALA A 314 -26.76 -33.01 2.41
CA ALA A 314 -26.53 -31.64 1.95
C ALA A 314 -25.13 -31.50 1.33
N TRP A 315 -24.11 -32.13 1.92
CA TRP A 315 -22.76 -32.08 1.37
C TRP A 315 -22.69 -32.70 -0.03
N LYS A 316 -23.27 -33.89 -0.23
CA LYS A 316 -23.35 -34.52 -1.56
C LYS A 316 -24.13 -33.67 -2.56
N HIS A 317 -25.15 -32.95 -2.11
CA HIS A 317 -25.91 -32.05 -2.98
C HIS A 317 -25.06 -30.87 -3.44
N VAL A 318 -24.38 -30.18 -2.52
CA VAL A 318 -23.45 -29.07 -2.84
C VAL A 318 -22.34 -29.56 -3.76
N GLN A 319 -21.72 -30.71 -3.45
CA GLN A 319 -20.68 -31.30 -4.28
C GLN A 319 -21.19 -31.60 -5.69
N SER A 320 -22.41 -32.17 -5.83
CA SER A 320 -23.00 -32.43 -7.13
C SER A 320 -23.29 -31.16 -7.93
N LEU A 321 -23.61 -30.04 -7.27
CA LEU A 321 -23.81 -28.76 -7.94
C LEU A 321 -22.48 -28.25 -8.48
N LEU A 322 -21.44 -28.21 -7.65
CA LEU A 322 -20.11 -27.74 -8.04
C LEU A 322 -19.48 -28.61 -9.13
N SER A 323 -19.60 -29.95 -9.06
CA SER A 323 -19.04 -30.84 -10.08
C SER A 323 -19.77 -30.77 -11.43
N LYS A 324 -21.04 -30.32 -11.46
CA LYS A 324 -21.76 -30.10 -12.72
C LYS A 324 -21.42 -28.76 -13.37
N HIS A 325 -20.83 -27.85 -12.60
CA HIS A 325 -20.53 -26.47 -12.96
C HIS A 325 -19.08 -26.17 -12.59
N GLU A 326 -18.14 -26.80 -13.29
CA GLU A 326 -16.69 -26.59 -13.10
C GLU A 326 -16.26 -25.14 -13.34
N ASP A 327 -17.11 -24.35 -14.01
CA ASP A 327 -17.00 -22.93 -14.28
C ASP A 327 -17.58 -22.01 -13.20
N ALA A 328 -18.04 -22.54 -12.07
CA ALA A 328 -18.55 -21.75 -10.95
C ALA A 328 -17.55 -20.67 -10.45
N LEU A 329 -16.25 -20.99 -10.43
CA LEU A 329 -15.19 -20.01 -10.12
C LEU A 329 -15.18 -18.87 -11.14
N HIS A 330 -15.26 -19.19 -12.44
CA HIS A 330 -15.28 -18.21 -13.50
C HIS A 330 -16.48 -17.28 -13.36
N ALA A 331 -17.65 -17.79 -12.97
CA ALA A 331 -18.83 -16.97 -12.79
C ALA A 331 -18.72 -15.95 -11.64
N VAL A 332 -18.09 -16.32 -10.53
CA VAL A 332 -17.81 -15.39 -9.42
C VAL A 332 -16.80 -14.33 -9.87
N VAL A 333 -15.71 -14.75 -10.52
CA VAL A 333 -14.66 -13.84 -10.99
C VAL A 333 -15.20 -12.87 -12.05
N ASN A 334 -15.98 -13.35 -13.01
CA ASN A 334 -16.61 -12.52 -14.03
C ASN A 334 -17.57 -11.51 -13.42
N GLY A 335 -18.43 -11.93 -12.47
CA GLY A 335 -19.33 -11.00 -11.77
C GLY A 335 -18.59 -9.88 -11.03
N ARG A 336 -17.42 -10.17 -10.43
CA ARG A 336 -16.54 -9.14 -9.85
C ARG A 336 -16.01 -8.18 -10.92
N TYR A 337 -15.52 -8.69 -12.05
CA TYR A 337 -14.97 -7.84 -13.11
C TYR A 337 -16.05 -7.01 -13.82
N ASP A 338 -17.25 -7.54 -14.03
CA ASP A 338 -18.39 -6.81 -14.58
C ASP A 338 -18.78 -5.64 -13.67
N TRP A 339 -18.81 -5.87 -12.35
CA TRP A 339 -19.04 -4.82 -11.36
C TRP A 339 -17.92 -3.76 -11.37
N ILE A 340 -16.65 -4.17 -11.41
CA ILE A 340 -15.52 -3.23 -11.50
C ILE A 340 -15.60 -2.41 -12.79
N GLU A 341 -15.92 -3.03 -13.93
CA GLU A 341 -16.06 -2.33 -15.20
C GLU A 341 -17.20 -1.31 -15.14
N LYS A 342 -18.36 -1.68 -14.59
CA LYS A 342 -19.49 -0.77 -14.35
C LYS A 342 -19.05 0.46 -13.55
N VAL A 343 -18.46 0.25 -12.37
CA VAL A 343 -18.03 1.32 -11.46
C VAL A 343 -16.98 2.22 -12.12
N THR A 344 -15.96 1.63 -12.74
CA THR A 344 -14.85 2.39 -13.32
C THR A 344 -15.27 3.16 -14.57
N ARG A 345 -16.12 2.58 -15.43
CA ARG A 345 -16.66 3.26 -16.61
C ARG A 345 -17.55 4.46 -16.25
N ALA A 346 -18.30 4.37 -15.15
CA ALA A 346 -19.12 5.48 -14.66
C ALA A 346 -18.29 6.58 -13.99
N SER A 347 -17.24 6.22 -13.25
CA SER A 347 -16.52 7.15 -12.37
C SER A 347 -15.18 7.65 -12.89
N MET A 348 -14.57 7.00 -13.88
CA MET A 348 -13.22 7.34 -14.36
C MET A 348 -13.24 7.85 -15.80
N SER A 349 -12.37 8.82 -16.08
CA SER A 349 -12.00 9.20 -17.44
C SER A 349 -10.48 9.18 -17.59
N ARG A 350 -9.99 8.62 -18.69
CA ARG A 350 -8.56 8.62 -19.04
C ARG A 350 -8.37 9.59 -20.20
N PHE A 351 -7.77 10.73 -19.92
CA PHE A 351 -7.24 11.60 -20.96
C PHE A 351 -5.93 10.99 -21.43
N LYS A 352 -5.91 10.40 -22.64
CA LYS A 352 -4.66 9.99 -23.29
C LYS A 352 -3.85 11.27 -23.60
N MET A 353 -3.00 11.70 -22.67
CA MET A 353 -1.93 12.65 -23.00
C MET A 353 -1.00 11.96 -24.00
N GLY A 354 -0.62 12.69 -25.06
CA GLY A 354 -0.17 12.17 -26.35
C GLY A 354 1.12 11.33 -26.40
N GLU A 355 1.73 10.95 -25.28
CA GLU A 355 2.90 10.06 -25.25
C GLU A 355 2.56 8.61 -25.59
N VAL A 356 1.38 8.14 -25.17
CA VAL A 356 0.87 6.80 -25.54
C VAL A 356 0.67 6.70 -27.06
N VAL A 357 0.47 7.81 -27.78
CA VAL A 357 0.25 7.77 -29.23
C VAL A 357 1.53 7.47 -30.02
N LEU A 358 2.71 7.85 -29.53
CA LEU A 358 3.97 7.56 -30.23
C LEU A 358 4.44 6.13 -29.94
N THR A 359 4.47 5.71 -28.68
CA THR A 359 4.84 4.34 -28.31
C THR A 359 3.84 3.32 -28.83
N ASP A 360 2.52 3.54 -28.70
CA ASP A 360 1.51 2.61 -29.24
C ASP A 360 1.57 2.54 -30.77
N ARG A 361 1.89 3.63 -31.48
CA ARG A 361 2.01 3.58 -32.95
C ARG A 361 3.21 2.78 -33.39
N ILE A 362 4.34 2.94 -32.70
CA ILE A 362 5.56 2.16 -32.95
C ILE A 362 5.27 0.70 -32.63
N ASP A 363 4.72 0.42 -31.46
CA ASP A 363 4.44 -0.94 -31.00
C ASP A 363 3.39 -1.63 -31.90
N HIS A 364 2.39 -0.88 -32.37
CA HIS A 364 1.40 -1.39 -33.31
C HIS A 364 1.99 -1.69 -34.71
N ILE A 365 3.00 -0.95 -35.14
CA ILE A 365 3.74 -1.27 -36.38
C ILE A 365 4.66 -2.47 -36.16
N LEU A 366 5.35 -2.54 -35.02
CA LEU A 366 6.31 -3.59 -34.69
C LEU A 366 5.66 -4.94 -34.39
N THR A 367 4.42 -4.95 -33.88
CA THR A 367 3.70 -6.19 -33.49
C THR A 367 2.77 -6.74 -34.58
N ARG A 368 2.60 -6.02 -35.70
CA ARG A 368 1.78 -6.50 -36.82
C ARG A 368 2.48 -7.65 -37.56
N PRO A 369 1.83 -8.79 -37.84
CA PRO A 369 2.49 -9.95 -38.48
C PRO A 369 3.19 -9.65 -39.82
N VAL A 370 2.66 -8.70 -40.58
CA VAL A 370 3.18 -8.34 -41.92
C VAL A 370 4.40 -7.43 -41.86
N PHE A 371 4.48 -6.52 -40.87
CA PHE A 371 5.56 -5.52 -40.76
C PHE A 371 6.55 -5.84 -39.64
N GLY A 372 6.11 -6.51 -38.59
CA GLY A 372 6.91 -6.90 -37.44
C GLY A 372 8.01 -7.88 -37.79
N ILE A 373 7.72 -8.91 -38.60
CA ILE A 373 8.73 -9.90 -39.01
C ILE A 373 9.86 -9.25 -39.85
N PRO A 374 9.59 -8.46 -40.90
CA PRO A 374 10.63 -7.73 -41.62
C PRO A 374 11.45 -6.78 -40.75
N ILE A 375 10.81 -6.03 -39.85
CA ILE A 375 11.51 -5.07 -38.98
C ILE A 375 12.40 -5.81 -37.97
N LEU A 376 11.91 -6.91 -37.39
CA LEU A 376 12.71 -7.75 -36.50
C LEU A 376 13.98 -8.26 -37.19
N LEU A 377 13.84 -8.78 -38.42
CA LEU A 377 14.98 -9.24 -39.22
C LEU A 377 15.95 -8.09 -39.54
N ALA A 378 15.44 -6.90 -39.84
CA ALA A 378 16.27 -5.73 -40.09
C ALA A 378 17.05 -5.28 -38.85
N ILE A 379 16.41 -5.25 -37.67
CA ILE A 379 17.08 -4.94 -36.40
C ILE A 379 18.14 -5.98 -36.09
N MET A 380 17.83 -7.27 -36.24
CA MET A 380 18.77 -8.35 -36.00
C MET A 380 19.97 -8.26 -36.96
N ALA A 381 19.74 -8.02 -38.25
CA ALA A 381 20.79 -7.79 -39.24
C ALA A 381 21.64 -6.56 -38.91
N PHE A 382 21.03 -5.48 -38.43
CA PHE A 382 21.74 -4.29 -37.99
C PHE A 382 22.63 -4.55 -36.78
N VAL A 383 22.17 -5.32 -35.79
CA VAL A 383 22.98 -5.74 -34.64
C VAL A 383 24.19 -6.56 -35.10
N PHE A 384 23.99 -7.52 -36.03
CA PHE A 384 25.11 -8.27 -36.59
C PHE A 384 26.08 -7.37 -37.36
N PHE A 385 25.56 -6.48 -38.21
CA PHE A 385 26.37 -5.52 -38.95
C PHE A 385 27.22 -4.66 -38.01
N LEU A 386 26.62 -4.15 -36.93
CA LEU A 386 27.32 -3.32 -35.95
C LEU A 386 28.35 -4.14 -35.16
N THR A 387 28.02 -5.36 -34.78
CA THR A 387 28.93 -6.29 -34.10
C THR A 387 30.16 -6.60 -34.96
N TYR A 388 30.00 -6.90 -36.25
CA TYR A 388 31.14 -7.16 -37.13
C TYR A 388 31.90 -5.89 -37.52
N SER A 389 31.18 -4.79 -37.78
CA SER A 389 31.79 -3.52 -38.20
C SER A 389 32.64 -2.89 -37.10
N ILE A 390 32.31 -3.12 -35.83
CA ILE A 390 33.09 -2.60 -34.68
C ILE A 390 34.02 -3.68 -34.14
N GLY A 391 33.53 -4.91 -34.00
CA GLY A 391 34.26 -6.02 -33.40
C GLY A 391 35.49 -6.43 -34.20
N VAL A 392 35.38 -6.55 -35.54
CA VAL A 392 36.52 -6.98 -36.37
C VAL A 392 37.66 -5.96 -36.36
N PRO A 393 37.44 -4.65 -36.57
CA PRO A 393 38.52 -3.67 -36.48
C PRO A 393 39.16 -3.57 -35.10
N LEU A 394 38.38 -3.77 -34.03
CA LEU A 394 38.90 -3.76 -32.67
C LEU A 394 39.76 -5.00 -32.41
N GLN A 395 39.30 -6.18 -32.85
CA GLN A 395 40.04 -7.44 -32.76
C GLN A 395 41.37 -7.34 -33.53
N THR A 396 41.35 -6.81 -34.76
CA THR A 396 42.57 -6.66 -35.56
C THR A 396 43.56 -5.70 -34.92
N ARG A 397 43.09 -4.57 -34.37
CA ARG A 397 43.98 -3.62 -33.67
C ARG A 397 44.59 -4.22 -32.41
N LEU A 398 43.82 -4.99 -31.64
CA LEU A 398 44.34 -5.65 -30.45
C LEU A 398 45.38 -6.70 -30.82
N ALA A 399 45.13 -7.49 -31.88
CA ALA A 399 46.08 -8.45 -32.40
C ALA A 399 47.39 -7.77 -32.87
N ASP A 400 47.28 -6.66 -33.60
CA ASP A 400 48.45 -5.90 -34.06
C ASP A 400 49.28 -5.33 -32.89
N LEU A 401 48.62 -4.82 -31.84
CA LEU A 401 49.29 -4.33 -30.62
C LEU A 401 50.03 -5.45 -29.89
N ILE A 402 49.40 -6.63 -29.78
CA ILE A 402 50.01 -7.80 -29.15
C ILE A 402 51.22 -8.27 -29.97
N GLN A 403 51.13 -8.29 -31.29
CA GLN A 403 52.27 -8.63 -32.17
C GLN A 403 53.42 -7.63 -32.03
N GLN A 404 53.13 -6.32 -31.95
CA GLN A 404 54.15 -5.30 -31.69
C GLN A 404 54.83 -5.48 -30.33
N PHE A 405 54.05 -5.84 -29.30
CA PHE A 405 54.58 -6.14 -27.96
C PHE A 405 55.48 -7.38 -27.95
N ILE A 406 55.07 -8.46 -28.63
CA ILE A 406 55.89 -9.67 -28.80
C ILE A 406 57.21 -9.32 -29.52
N ALA A 407 57.14 -8.54 -30.61
CA ALA A 407 58.31 -8.11 -31.36
C ALA A 407 59.25 -7.23 -30.53
N PHE A 408 58.72 -6.38 -29.64
CA PHE A 408 59.50 -5.56 -28.72
C PHE A 408 60.21 -6.40 -27.63
N CYS A 409 59.56 -7.45 -27.13
CA CYS A 409 60.15 -8.30 -26.09
C CYS A 409 61.16 -9.33 -26.64
N THR A 410 61.06 -9.69 -27.92
CA THR A 410 61.88 -10.73 -28.57
C THR A 410 63.40 -10.53 -28.45
N PRO A 411 63.96 -9.31 -28.63
CA PRO A 411 65.39 -9.06 -28.46
C PRO A 411 65.89 -9.32 -27.02
N ALA A 412 65.08 -8.99 -26.02
CA ALA A 412 65.40 -9.17 -24.60
C ALA A 412 65.34 -10.63 -24.15
N THR A 413 64.61 -11.49 -24.87
CA THR A 413 64.45 -12.93 -24.57
C THR A 413 65.33 -13.83 -25.44
N SER A 414 66.24 -13.27 -26.24
CA SER A 414 67.09 -14.01 -27.19
C SER A 414 68.03 -15.05 -26.56
N GLY A 415 68.28 -14.97 -25.24
CA GLY A 415 69.06 -15.95 -24.49
C GLY A 415 68.24 -17.11 -23.88
N TRP A 416 66.92 -17.17 -24.10
CA TRP A 416 66.05 -18.17 -23.48
C TRP A 416 65.94 -19.46 -24.32
N PRO A 417 65.62 -20.62 -23.70
CA PRO A 417 65.32 -21.84 -24.43
C PRO A 417 64.11 -21.66 -25.36
N ALA A 418 64.22 -22.15 -26.61
CA ALA A 418 63.20 -21.96 -27.65
C ALA A 418 61.78 -22.44 -27.26
N TRP A 419 61.68 -23.50 -26.46
CA TRP A 419 60.38 -24.02 -25.99
C TRP A 419 59.67 -23.03 -25.04
N LEU A 420 60.43 -22.30 -24.21
CA LEU A 420 59.90 -21.34 -23.24
C LEU A 420 59.43 -20.06 -23.94
N GLN A 421 60.20 -19.62 -24.93
CA GLN A 421 59.84 -18.48 -25.78
C GLN A 421 58.56 -18.77 -26.59
N GLY A 422 58.46 -19.96 -27.19
CA GLY A 422 57.27 -20.39 -27.91
C GLY A 422 56.03 -20.50 -27.02
N MET A 423 56.18 -21.07 -25.81
CA MET A 423 55.07 -21.20 -24.86
C MET A 423 54.53 -19.83 -24.40
N LEU A 424 55.41 -18.88 -24.10
CA LEU A 424 55.01 -17.56 -23.60
C LEU A 424 54.41 -16.68 -24.70
N PHE A 425 55.10 -16.54 -25.83
CA PHE A 425 54.68 -15.59 -26.88
C PHE A 425 53.61 -16.16 -27.80
N ASN A 426 53.74 -17.41 -28.26
CA ASN A 426 52.76 -18.02 -29.16
C ASN A 426 51.61 -18.69 -28.39
N GLY A 427 51.88 -19.23 -27.20
CA GLY A 427 50.87 -19.87 -26.36
C GLY A 427 50.05 -18.87 -25.57
N VAL A 428 50.65 -18.26 -24.53
CA VAL A 428 49.93 -17.43 -23.57
C VAL A 428 49.52 -16.08 -24.17
N ILE A 429 50.47 -15.34 -24.73
CA ILE A 429 50.24 -13.97 -25.20
C ILE A 429 49.48 -13.96 -26.53
N GLY A 430 49.89 -14.80 -27.49
CA GLY A 430 49.18 -14.96 -28.77
C GLY A 430 47.78 -15.54 -28.59
N GLY A 431 47.61 -16.51 -27.68
CA GLY A 431 46.30 -17.06 -27.34
C GLY A 431 45.36 -16.03 -26.74
N ALA A 432 45.84 -15.21 -25.79
CA ALA A 432 45.04 -14.15 -25.17
C ALA A 432 44.57 -13.07 -26.17
N GLY A 433 45.31 -12.83 -27.25
CA GLY A 433 44.90 -11.88 -28.30
C GLY A 433 43.85 -12.39 -29.28
N SER A 434 43.54 -13.69 -29.24
CA SER A 434 42.59 -14.34 -30.16
C SER A 434 41.18 -14.55 -29.59
N VAL A 435 41.01 -14.38 -28.27
CA VAL A 435 39.78 -14.64 -27.52
C VAL A 435 38.99 -13.36 -27.32
#